data_AF-A0A920TKP0-F1
#
_entry.id   AF-A0A920TKP0-F1
#
_cell.length_a   1.000
_cell.length_b   1.000
_cell.length_c   1.000
_cell.angle_alpha   90.00
_cell.angle_beta   90.00
_cell.angle_gamma   90.00
#
_symmetry.space_group_name_H-M   'P 1'
#
loop_
_entity.id
_entity.type
_entity.pdbx_description
1 polymer ?
#
loop_
_entity_poly.entity_id
_entity_poly.type
_entity_poly.pdbx_seq_one_letter_code
_entity_poly.pdbx_strand_id
1 'polypeptide(L)'
;MPHFAILCPGAFDYILNKTGNMLIRYRSDDVCCVIDPDKAGRTAQDVLGFGGEIPVVSNFNEARDYSPNALMIGSAPQGGFISKDYRREITAAIEYGCDIYSGMHQFLNDDQELAPWPKKSITINDLRRPPDPPHFPKGSWKNRKVKVLL
;
A
#
# COMPACT_ATOMS: atom_id res chain seq x y z
N MET A 1 11.09 -10.40 -4.61
CA MET A 1 9.89 -10.32 -3.75
C MET A 1 9.65 -8.85 -3.45
N PRO A 2 8.39 -8.42 -3.23
CA PRO A 2 8.10 -7.02 -2.92
C PRO A 2 8.84 -6.59 -1.66
N HIS A 3 9.40 -5.39 -1.69
CA HIS A 3 10.06 -4.71 -0.59
C HIS A 3 9.32 -3.40 -0.40
N PHE A 4 8.30 -3.43 0.44
CA PHE A 4 7.28 -2.41 0.57
C PHE A 4 7.73 -1.27 1.48
N ALA A 5 7.64 -0.05 0.96
CA ALA A 5 7.42 1.14 1.78
C ALA A 5 5.91 1.31 2.00
N ILE A 6 5.47 1.45 3.25
CA ILE A 6 4.06 1.65 3.59
C ILE A 6 3.78 3.14 3.73
N LEU A 7 2.90 3.70 2.91
CA LEU A 7 2.49 5.10 2.99
C LEU A 7 1.25 5.24 3.88
N CYS A 8 1.38 5.97 5.00
CA CYS A 8 0.25 6.29 5.88
C CYS A 8 0.42 7.62 6.65
N PRO A 9 0.60 8.79 5.99
CA PRO A 9 0.82 10.06 6.66
C PRO A 9 -0.29 10.40 7.67
N GLY A 10 0.12 10.71 8.91
CA GLY A 10 -0.78 11.06 10.02
C GLY A 10 -1.71 9.93 10.48
N ALA A 11 -1.43 8.69 10.08
CA ALA A 11 -2.32 7.56 10.27
C ALA A 11 -1.60 6.31 10.78
N PHE A 12 -0.29 6.38 11.06
CA PHE A 12 0.42 5.25 11.64
C PHE A 12 0.07 5.05 13.11
N ASP A 13 -1.00 4.30 13.31
CA ASP A 13 -1.46 3.80 14.59
C ASP A 13 -2.11 2.41 14.43
N TYR A 14 -2.65 1.86 15.51
CA TYR A 14 -3.29 0.56 15.52
C TYR A 14 -4.57 0.45 14.65
N ILE A 15 -5.30 1.55 14.43
CA ILE A 15 -6.66 1.59 13.88
C ILE A 15 -6.69 2.04 12.41
N LEU A 16 -6.03 3.16 12.10
CA LEU A 16 -6.18 3.89 10.84
C LEU A 16 -5.32 3.28 9.71
N ASN A 17 -4.18 2.68 10.04
CA ASN A 17 -3.29 1.99 9.10
C ASN A 17 -3.57 0.49 8.97
N LYS A 18 -4.84 0.08 8.95
CA LYS A 18 -5.21 -1.36 8.96
C LYS A 18 -4.52 -2.19 7.87
N THR A 19 -4.34 -1.63 6.68
CA THR A 19 -3.74 -2.35 5.55
C THR A 19 -2.23 -2.48 5.74
N GLY A 20 -1.56 -1.39 6.12
CA GLY A 20 -0.13 -1.42 6.43
C GLY A 20 0.18 -2.32 7.64
N ASN A 21 -0.62 -2.24 8.70
CA ASN A 21 -0.45 -3.05 9.90
C ASN A 21 -0.59 -4.55 9.62
N MET A 22 -1.43 -4.94 8.66
CA MET A 22 -1.55 -6.33 8.22
C MET A 22 -0.22 -6.83 7.62
N LEU A 23 0.43 -6.02 6.77
CA LEU A 23 1.74 -6.37 6.23
C LEU A 23 2.79 -6.45 7.34
N ILE A 24 2.87 -5.44 8.21
CA ILE A 24 3.82 -5.42 9.33
C ILE A 24 3.64 -6.65 10.24
N ARG A 25 2.39 -7.08 10.48
CA ARG A 25 2.11 -8.19 11.38
C ARG A 25 2.36 -9.56 10.76
N TYR A 26 1.96 -9.77 9.51
CA TYR A 26 1.92 -11.10 8.90
C TYR A 26 2.97 -11.32 7.82
N ARG A 27 3.58 -10.26 7.30
CA ARG A 27 4.64 -10.30 6.29
C ARG A 27 5.70 -9.22 6.55
N SER A 28 6.18 -9.13 7.78
CA SER A 28 7.19 -8.13 8.21
C SER A 28 8.42 -8.11 7.30
N ASP A 29 8.85 -9.28 6.82
CA ASP A 29 10.06 -9.44 5.99
C ASP A 29 9.92 -8.78 4.60
N ASP A 30 8.69 -8.50 4.17
CA ASP A 30 8.42 -7.79 2.92
C ASP A 30 8.29 -6.27 3.13
N VAL A 31 8.44 -5.75 4.35
CA VAL A 31 8.28 -4.32 4.67
C VAL A 31 9.64 -3.71 5.02
N CYS A 32 10.05 -2.71 4.26
CA CYS A 32 11.34 -2.05 4.45
C CYS A 32 11.26 -0.83 5.39
N CYS A 33 10.15 -0.11 5.36
CA CYS A 33 9.91 1.07 6.18
C CYS A 33 8.43 1.48 6.14
N VAL A 34 8.06 2.38 7.05
CA VAL A 34 6.77 3.09 7.08
C VAL A 34 7.01 4.58 6.84
N ILE A 35 6.20 5.21 6.00
CA ILE A 35 6.24 6.63 5.71
C ILE A 35 5.09 7.30 6.48
N ASP A 36 5.45 7.96 7.58
CA ASP A 36 4.56 8.82 8.37
C ASP A 36 5.37 9.97 9.01
N PRO A 37 5.21 11.22 8.54
CA PRO A 37 5.89 12.39 9.11
C PRO A 37 5.73 12.54 10.63
N ASP A 38 4.55 12.20 11.18
CA ASP A 38 4.22 12.43 12.58
C ASP A 38 4.93 11.46 13.54
N LYS A 39 5.47 10.37 12.99
CA LYS A 39 6.12 9.28 13.73
C LYS A 39 7.55 9.01 13.26
N ALA A 40 8.10 9.86 12.39
CA ALA A 40 9.44 9.71 11.84
C ALA A 40 10.51 9.60 12.95
N GLY A 41 11.51 8.74 12.72
CA GLY A 41 12.58 8.46 13.68
C GLY A 41 12.22 7.41 14.75
N ARG A 42 10.98 6.88 14.74
CA ARG A 42 10.57 5.74 15.57
C ARG A 42 10.61 4.44 14.77
N THR A 43 10.37 3.33 15.45
CA THR A 43 10.16 2.02 14.82
C THR A 43 8.68 1.61 14.84
N ALA A 44 8.32 0.59 14.06
CA ALA A 44 7.01 -0.05 14.15
C ALA A 44 6.77 -0.63 15.55
N GLN A 45 7.80 -1.21 16.19
CA GLN A 45 7.71 -1.70 17.56
C GLN A 45 7.32 -0.59 18.54
N ASP A 46 7.90 0.60 18.42
CA ASP A 46 7.59 1.73 19.30
C ASP A 46 6.13 2.18 19.18
N VAL A 47 5.58 2.16 17.96
CA VAL A 47 4.25 2.72 17.67
C VAL A 47 3.14 1.70 17.87
N LEU A 48 3.35 0.46 17.41
CA LEU A 48 2.33 -0.59 17.37
C LEU A 48 2.49 -1.65 18.47
N GLY A 49 3.67 -1.74 19.10
CA GLY A 49 4.03 -2.83 20.00
C GLY A 49 4.40 -4.14 19.29
N PHE A 50 4.49 -4.13 17.96
CA PHE A 50 4.95 -5.23 17.11
C PHE A 50 5.56 -4.68 15.82
N GLY A 51 6.26 -5.52 15.06
CA GLY A 51 6.92 -5.13 13.81
C GLY A 51 8.41 -4.82 13.95
N GLY A 52 8.97 -4.95 15.16
CA GLY A 52 10.42 -4.86 15.38
C GLY A 52 11.02 -3.53 14.91
N GLU A 53 12.22 -3.63 14.34
CA GLU A 53 13.05 -2.49 13.94
C GLU A 53 12.63 -1.85 12.60
N ILE A 54 11.44 -2.16 12.05
CA ILE A 54 10.97 -1.51 10.82
C ILE A 54 10.92 0.01 11.07
N PRO A 55 11.73 0.81 10.37
CA PRO A 55 11.87 2.23 10.65
C PRO A 55 10.69 3.00 10.11
N VAL A 56 10.35 4.09 10.80
CA VAL A 56 9.40 5.10 10.35
C VAL A 56 10.18 6.31 9.84
N VAL A 57 9.96 6.66 8.58
CA VAL A 57 10.58 7.79 7.88
C VAL A 57 9.56 8.88 7.57
N SER A 58 10.04 10.10 7.31
CA SER A 58 9.14 11.25 7.16
C SER A 58 8.53 11.38 5.76
N ASN A 59 9.21 10.85 4.73
CA ASN A 59 8.79 10.99 3.34
C ASN A 59 9.43 9.90 2.46
N PHE A 60 9.02 9.80 1.20
CA PHE A 60 9.51 8.79 0.28
C PHE A 60 11.00 8.97 -0.06
N ASN A 61 11.57 10.17 -0.04
CA ASN A 61 13.00 10.34 -0.32
C ASN A 61 13.86 9.65 0.73
N GLU A 62 13.50 9.74 2.01
CA GLU A 62 14.15 8.98 3.10
C GLU A 62 13.91 7.48 2.96
N ALA A 63 12.73 7.07 2.47
CA ALA A 63 12.44 5.66 2.22
C ALA A 63 13.43 5.03 1.22
N ARG A 64 14.03 5.81 0.31
CA ARG A 64 15.00 5.32 -0.70
C ARG A 64 16.23 4.68 -0.08
N ASP A 65 16.64 5.10 1.12
CA ASP A 65 17.78 4.51 1.84
C ASP A 65 17.54 3.03 2.16
N TYR A 66 16.27 2.62 2.19
CA TYR A 66 15.84 1.24 2.41
C TYR A 66 15.53 0.48 1.11
N SER A 67 15.85 1.06 -0.06
CA SER A 67 15.71 0.43 -1.37
C SER A 67 14.33 -0.24 -1.62
N PRO A 68 13.20 0.48 -1.46
CA PRO A 68 11.88 -0.06 -1.75
C PRO A 68 11.75 -0.35 -3.25
N ASN A 69 11.07 -1.44 -3.58
CA ASN A 69 10.65 -1.72 -4.96
C ASN A 69 9.13 -1.62 -5.14
N ALA A 70 8.39 -1.40 -4.04
CA ALA A 70 6.95 -1.23 -4.06
C ALA A 70 6.50 -0.22 -3.00
N LEU A 71 5.48 0.56 -3.32
CA LEU A 71 4.77 1.44 -2.38
C LEU A 71 3.39 0.87 -2.09
N MET A 72 3.08 0.61 -0.81
CA MET A 72 1.75 0.19 -0.37
C MET A 72 1.01 1.35 0.27
N ILE A 73 -0.21 1.64 -0.20
CA ILE A 73 -1.11 2.59 0.44
C ILE A 73 -1.70 1.93 1.72
N GLY A 74 -1.12 2.26 2.87
CA GLY A 74 -1.39 1.61 4.15
C GLY A 74 -2.67 2.12 4.83
N SER A 75 -2.94 3.42 4.68
CA SER A 75 -4.20 4.05 5.08
C SER A 75 -4.75 4.88 3.92
N ALA A 76 -6.04 5.22 3.99
CA ALA A 76 -6.67 6.12 3.04
C ALA A 76 -7.40 7.20 3.84
N PRO A 77 -7.31 8.48 3.45
CA PRO A 77 -8.01 9.55 4.14
C PRO A 77 -9.52 9.33 4.12
N GLN A 78 -10.20 9.84 5.15
CA GLN A 78 -11.65 9.77 5.25
C GLN A 78 -12.29 10.44 4.02
N GLY A 79 -13.11 9.69 3.28
CA GLY A 79 -13.68 10.12 1.99
C GLY A 79 -13.00 9.53 0.76
N GLY A 80 -11.84 8.88 0.90
CA GLY A 80 -11.22 8.08 -0.16
C GLY A 80 -10.59 8.87 -1.32
N PHE A 81 -10.38 10.17 -1.13
CA PHE A 81 -9.73 11.05 -2.11
C PHE A 81 -8.20 10.98 -2.01
N ILE A 82 -7.51 11.11 -3.14
CA ILE A 82 -6.04 11.24 -3.16
C ILE A 82 -5.66 12.66 -2.71
N SER A 83 -5.21 12.82 -1.48
CA SER A 83 -4.74 14.11 -0.97
C SER A 83 -3.44 14.55 -1.66
N LYS A 84 -3.07 15.83 -1.51
CA LYS A 84 -1.82 16.36 -2.06
C LYS A 84 -0.59 15.65 -1.51
N ASP A 85 -0.60 15.30 -0.22
CA ASP A 85 0.53 14.58 0.40
C ASP A 85 0.66 13.17 -0.17
N TYR A 86 -0.44 12.42 -0.27
CA TYR A 86 -0.42 11.10 -0.90
C TYR A 86 0.07 11.17 -2.34
N ARG A 87 -0.44 12.13 -3.11
CA ARG A 87 -0.02 12.34 -4.49
C ARG A 87 1.48 12.59 -4.60
N ARG A 88 2.03 13.47 -3.76
CA ARG A 88 3.47 13.77 -3.75
C ARG A 88 4.30 12.51 -3.51
N GLU A 89 3.97 11.73 -2.49
CA GLU A 89 4.74 10.51 -2.16
C GLU A 89 4.56 9.40 -3.22
N ILE A 90 3.36 9.25 -3.78
CA ILE A 90 3.10 8.29 -4.88
C ILE A 90 3.91 8.65 -6.12
N THR A 91 3.92 9.93 -6.52
CA THR A 91 4.72 10.38 -7.67
C THR A 91 6.20 10.13 -7.43
N ALA A 92 6.72 10.43 -6.24
CA ALA A 92 8.12 10.19 -5.90
C ALA A 92 8.50 8.70 -5.96
N ALA A 93 7.58 7.80 -5.60
CA ALA A 93 7.75 6.36 -5.71
C ALA A 93 7.75 5.86 -7.16
N ILE A 94 6.84 6.40 -7.98
CA ILE A 94 6.78 6.10 -9.41
C ILE A 94 8.07 6.54 -10.11
N GLU A 95 8.56 7.74 -9.83
CA GLU A 95 9.81 8.27 -10.39
C GLU A 95 11.03 7.44 -10.00
N TYR A 96 11.03 6.90 -8.78
CA TYR A 96 12.07 6.01 -8.29
C TYR A 96 12.00 4.60 -8.89
N GLY A 97 10.86 4.23 -9.49
CA GLY A 97 10.67 2.93 -10.14
C GLY A 97 9.97 1.89 -9.27
N CYS A 98 9.19 2.30 -8.27
CA CYS A 98 8.39 1.38 -7.47
C CYS A 98 7.07 1.02 -8.14
N ASP A 99 6.65 -0.24 -7.98
CA ASP A 99 5.26 -0.63 -8.19
C ASP A 99 4.36 0.00 -7.12
N ILE A 100 3.15 0.42 -7.48
CA ILE A 100 2.21 1.05 -6.55
C ILE A 100 1.07 0.08 -6.27
N TYR A 101 0.68 -0.07 -5.00
CA TYR A 101 -0.41 -0.92 -4.56
C TYR A 101 -1.43 -0.11 -3.79
N SER A 102 -2.62 0.04 -4.36
CA SER A 102 -3.69 0.87 -3.81
C SER A 102 -4.92 0.05 -3.52
N GLY A 103 -5.35 0.08 -2.25
CA GLY A 103 -6.66 -0.39 -1.83
C GLY A 103 -7.71 0.72 -1.79
N MET A 104 -7.46 1.90 -2.37
CA MET A 104 -8.38 3.04 -2.29
C MET A 104 -9.64 2.86 -3.15
N HIS A 105 -10.70 3.60 -2.83
CA HIS A 105 -11.92 3.63 -3.66
C HIS A 105 -11.72 4.43 -4.93
N GLN A 106 -10.96 5.53 -4.85
CA GLN A 106 -10.49 6.24 -6.03
C GLN A 106 -9.34 5.43 -6.65
N PHE A 107 -9.46 5.13 -7.94
CA PHE A 107 -8.44 4.38 -8.66
C PHE A 107 -7.33 5.31 -9.14
N LEU A 108 -6.09 4.91 -8.87
CA LEU A 108 -4.90 5.66 -9.29
C LEU A 108 -4.75 5.65 -10.82
N ASN A 109 -5.13 4.54 -11.47
CA ASN A 109 -5.06 4.44 -12.93
C ASN A 109 -6.10 5.30 -13.67
N ASP A 110 -7.09 5.89 -12.99
CA ASP A 110 -8.04 6.83 -13.62
C ASP A 110 -7.69 8.30 -13.28
N ASP A 111 -6.66 8.54 -12.47
CA ASP A 111 -6.22 9.88 -12.10
C ASP A 111 -5.42 10.52 -13.23
N GLN A 112 -5.82 11.70 -13.68
CA GLN A 112 -5.22 12.36 -14.85
C GLN A 112 -3.73 12.63 -14.72
N GLU A 113 -3.23 12.83 -13.50
CA GLU A 113 -1.82 13.11 -13.29
C GLU A 113 -1.01 11.86 -12.98
N LEU A 114 -1.60 10.77 -12.47
CA LEU A 114 -0.87 9.53 -12.13
C LEU A 114 -0.95 8.47 -13.23
N ALA A 115 -2.09 8.39 -13.93
CA ALA A 115 -2.34 7.43 -15.00
C ALA A 115 -1.37 7.51 -16.20
N PRO A 116 -0.80 8.67 -16.59
CA PRO A 116 0.16 8.73 -17.69
C PRO A 116 1.55 8.18 -17.35
N TRP A 117 1.87 7.99 -16.07
CA TRP A 117 3.21 7.63 -15.62
C TRP A 117 3.65 6.16 -15.72
N PRO A 118 2.78 5.13 -15.75
CA PRO A 118 3.24 3.77 -15.83
C PRO A 118 4.07 3.58 -17.11
N LYS A 119 5.39 3.53 -16.93
CA LYS A 119 6.35 3.11 -17.96
C LYS A 119 6.36 1.57 -17.98
N LYS A 120 6.94 0.97 -19.02
CA LYS A 120 7.08 -0.50 -19.15
C LYS A 120 7.73 -1.21 -17.94
N SER A 121 8.31 -0.47 -17.00
CA SER A 121 9.03 -0.98 -15.83
C SER A 121 8.27 -0.89 -14.51
N ILE A 122 7.11 -0.23 -14.43
CA ILE A 122 6.33 -0.10 -13.20
C ILE A 122 4.85 -0.39 -13.42
N THR A 123 4.18 -0.90 -12.38
CA THR A 123 2.75 -1.20 -12.40
C THR A 123 2.03 -0.47 -11.28
N ILE A 124 0.87 0.13 -11.60
CA ILE A 124 -0.06 0.66 -10.60
C ILE A 124 -1.19 -0.36 -10.41
N ASN A 125 -1.23 -0.98 -9.24
CA ASN A 125 -2.15 -2.05 -8.87
C ASN A 125 -3.32 -1.50 -8.02
N ASP A 126 -4.43 -1.16 -8.68
CA ASP A 126 -5.68 -0.82 -8.01
C ASP A 126 -6.41 -2.11 -7.57
N LEU A 127 -6.18 -2.52 -6.32
CA LEU A 127 -6.66 -3.80 -5.76
C LEU A 127 -8.19 -3.90 -5.66
N ARG A 128 -8.88 -2.76 -5.72
CA ARG A 128 -10.35 -2.69 -5.73
C ARG A 128 -10.95 -2.64 -7.14
N ARG A 129 -10.13 -2.50 -8.18
CA ARG A 129 -10.63 -2.45 -9.56
C ARG A 129 -11.16 -3.85 -9.93
N PRO A 130 -12.46 -3.99 -10.26
CA PRO A 130 -12.99 -5.27 -10.69
C PRO A 130 -12.37 -5.68 -12.03
N PRO A 131 -12.31 -7.00 -12.32
CA PRO A 131 -11.91 -7.46 -13.65
C PRO A 131 -12.91 -7.00 -14.71
N ASP A 132 -12.42 -6.81 -15.94
CA ASP A 132 -13.22 -6.53 -17.12
C ASP A 132 -13.00 -7.65 -18.16
N PRO A 133 -14.03 -8.42 -18.55
CA PRO A 133 -15.42 -8.33 -18.10
C PRO A 133 -15.61 -8.76 -16.63
N PRO A 134 -16.67 -8.27 -15.95
CA PRO A 134 -17.00 -8.72 -14.61
C PRO A 134 -17.22 -10.23 -14.54
N HIS A 135 -16.66 -10.87 -13.51
CA HIS A 135 -16.81 -12.31 -13.31
C HIS A 135 -18.11 -12.63 -12.57
N PHE A 136 -19.11 -13.10 -13.30
CA PHE A 136 -20.37 -13.59 -12.71
C PHE A 136 -20.27 -15.08 -12.33
N PRO A 137 -20.78 -15.47 -11.14
CA PRO A 137 -20.69 -16.85 -10.67
C PRO A 137 -21.53 -17.80 -11.53
N LYS A 138 -20.89 -18.85 -12.07
CA LYS A 138 -21.54 -19.91 -12.86
C LYS A 138 -22.10 -21.07 -12.03
N GLY A 139 -22.12 -20.95 -10.70
CA GLY A 139 -22.64 -21.99 -9.81
C GLY A 139 -21.74 -23.23 -9.65
N SER A 140 -20.50 -23.22 -10.15
CA SER A 140 -19.54 -24.34 -10.04
C SER A 140 -19.26 -24.76 -8.60
N TRP A 141 -19.45 -23.84 -7.65
CA TRP A 141 -19.32 -24.08 -6.23
C TRP A 141 -20.25 -25.17 -5.66
N LYS A 142 -21.36 -25.49 -6.35
CA LYS A 142 -22.29 -26.56 -5.94
C LYS A 142 -21.69 -27.95 -6.08
N ASN A 143 -20.73 -28.11 -6.99
CA ASN A 143 -20.12 -29.39 -7.33
C ASN A 143 -18.69 -29.53 -6.77
N ARG A 144 -18.26 -28.61 -5.90
CA ARG A 144 -16.90 -28.64 -5.34
C ARG A 144 -16.77 -29.77 -4.32
N LYS A 145 -15.66 -30.52 -4.38
CA LYS A 145 -15.35 -31.60 -3.43
C LYS A 145 -14.63 -31.11 -2.17
N VAL A 146 -14.08 -29.90 -2.23
CA VAL A 146 -13.34 -29.29 -1.12
C VAL A 146 -14.33 -28.71 -0.12
N LYS A 147 -14.12 -29.01 1.17
CA LYS A 147 -14.91 -28.45 2.26
C LYS A 147 -14.67 -26.94 2.34
N VAL A 148 -15.74 -26.19 2.54
CA VAL A 148 -15.70 -24.74 2.71
C VAL A 148 -16.36 -24.40 4.03
N LEU A 149 -15.64 -23.66 4.86
CA LEU A 149 -16.20 -23.02 6.04
C LEU A 149 -16.83 -21.71 5.56
N LEU A 150 -18.15 -21.63 5.69
CA LEU A 150 -18.95 -20.42 5.47
C LEU A 150 -19.25 -19.76 6.81
#